data_AF-A0A351MH07-F1
#
_entry.id   AF-A0A351MH07-F1
#
_cell.length_a   1.000
_cell.length_b   1.000
_cell.length_c   1.000
_cell.angle_alpha   90.00
_cell.angle_beta   90.00
_cell.angle_gamma   90.00
#
_symmetry.space_group_name_H-M   'P 1'
#
loop_
_entity.id
_entity.type
_entity.pdbx_description
1 polymer ?
#
loop_
_entity_poly.entity_id
_entity_poly.type
_entity_poly.pdbx_seq_one_letter_code
_entity_poly.pdbx_strand_id
1 'polypeptide(L)'
;GPAPLSPPLDPLPSAPRMTQTISSENLRALFEADQIDALLAARRMVRLRGAARAELNGQVVEAEDLLVDLTDDQRPLAWARGGVRYGQGAIDATVEDIQIDLATRTGLLTNARLEVALESVRRLRDLLDPDEQPDRLIITAERAETKLIDTARRGERRVFEADGVRVTLPTKRDPQLGLRARHARLQMGPSGRLDDHVDFFQANNARLMFGDKPAFSLPRLHVGKGGVYLPMAGVNGTHGVWVETVFGWQFTPELRLRVTPRLGTTHLISGSVSLEHISKLGKFGLNATLRERTLLPVQRTPVSYARLPEISWESPRFQLGRRLGHLEVQTGVGYLKEYGTVSGWRARAEAQWVNQLLHTPTTGFQLHARTRYSWGEGGYQYGWAGLGASLEHVFFRRLWVQAGIHQRYITGSTPFRHELVETPLEVLSEARLRLGNHWVIENHLAYDVNNGQFSDQRAGLLRRDGLLEYGLLVRTLPSFELQITADVLGF
;
A
#
# COMPACT_ATOMS: atom_id res chain seq x y z
N GLY A 1 -3.54 61.76 -19.03
CA GLY A 1 -3.15 61.47 -17.64
C GLY A 1 -4.11 60.43 -17.09
N PRO A 2 -3.66 59.46 -16.29
CA PRO A 2 -4.54 58.43 -15.73
C PRO A 2 -5.42 59.01 -14.61
N ALA A 3 -6.61 58.44 -14.46
CA ALA A 3 -7.60 58.79 -13.44
C ALA A 3 -7.12 58.43 -12.02
N PRO A 4 -7.53 59.18 -10.98
CA PRO A 4 -7.15 58.89 -9.60
C PRO A 4 -7.82 57.59 -9.12
N LEU A 5 -7.01 56.73 -8.51
CA LEU A 5 -7.45 55.52 -7.81
C LEU A 5 -8.36 55.91 -6.64
N SER A 6 -9.55 55.32 -6.57
CA SER A 6 -10.38 55.36 -5.38
C SER A 6 -9.61 54.79 -4.18
N PRO A 7 -9.73 55.38 -2.98
CA PRO A 7 -9.12 54.80 -1.78
C PRO A 7 -9.72 53.42 -1.49
N PRO A 8 -8.98 52.51 -0.83
CA PRO A 8 -9.53 51.24 -0.40
C PRO A 8 -10.71 51.50 0.54
N LEU A 9 -11.83 50.85 0.27
CA LEU A 9 -12.95 50.79 1.20
C LEU A 9 -12.43 50.16 2.51
N ASP A 10 -12.56 50.90 3.61
CA ASP A 10 -12.37 50.33 4.95
C ASP A 10 -13.27 49.09 5.07
N PRO A 11 -12.75 47.95 5.56
CA PRO A 11 -13.61 46.81 5.85
C PRO A 11 -14.65 47.26 6.88
N LEU A 12 -15.93 47.13 6.53
CA LEU A 12 -17.03 47.30 7.46
C LEU A 12 -16.74 46.50 8.75
N PRO A 13 -17.03 47.05 9.94
CA PRO A 13 -16.82 46.33 11.19
C PRO A 13 -17.63 45.04 11.16
N SER A 14 -16.95 43.90 11.10
CA SER A 14 -17.55 42.60 11.37
C SER A 14 -18.18 42.63 12.75
N ALA A 15 -19.45 42.24 12.85
CA ALA A 15 -20.18 42.17 14.12
C ALA A 15 -19.33 41.45 15.20
N PRO A 16 -19.43 41.84 16.48
CA PRO A 16 -18.68 41.19 17.54
C PRO A 16 -19.08 39.71 17.61
N ARG A 17 -18.12 38.81 17.39
CA ARG A 17 -18.34 37.36 17.52
C ARG A 17 -18.84 37.05 18.93
N MET A 18 -19.95 36.34 19.00
CA MET A 18 -20.46 35.80 20.26
C MET A 18 -19.69 34.54 20.61
N THR A 19 -19.33 34.39 21.88
CA THR A 19 -18.68 33.19 22.40
C THR A 19 -19.49 32.64 23.57
N GLN A 20 -19.82 31.35 23.53
CA GLN A 20 -20.54 30.66 24.61
C GLN A 20 -19.82 29.36 24.96
N THR A 21 -19.65 29.09 26.25
CA THR A 21 -19.11 27.82 26.74
C THR A 21 -20.21 27.06 27.47
N ILE A 22 -20.41 25.79 27.11
CA ILE A 22 -21.28 24.86 27.84
C ILE A 22 -20.41 23.75 28.41
N SER A 23 -20.53 23.49 29.72
CA SER A 23 -19.83 22.41 30.40
C SER A 23 -20.78 21.54 31.21
N SER A 24 -20.69 20.23 31.05
CA SER A 24 -21.28 19.22 31.94
C SER A 24 -20.20 18.22 32.38
N GLU A 25 -20.54 17.25 33.25
CA GLU A 25 -19.58 16.23 33.73
C GLU A 25 -18.86 15.49 32.59
N ASN A 26 -19.52 15.32 31.43
CA ASN A 26 -19.02 14.52 30.31
C ASN A 26 -18.75 15.32 29.02
N LEU A 27 -19.02 16.64 29.02
CA LEU A 27 -18.98 17.46 27.82
C LEU A 27 -18.36 18.83 28.10
N ARG A 28 -17.35 19.22 27.32
CA ARG A 28 -16.90 20.61 27.21
C ARG A 28 -17.09 21.09 25.77
N ALA A 29 -17.96 22.07 25.60
CA ALA A 29 -18.30 22.67 24.33
C ALA A 29 -17.98 24.17 24.34
N LEU A 30 -17.25 24.63 23.33
CA LEU A 30 -17.04 26.05 23.03
C LEU A 30 -17.72 26.37 21.71
N PHE A 31 -18.57 27.39 21.70
CA PHE A 31 -19.29 27.88 20.54
C PHE A 31 -18.89 29.31 20.23
N GLU A 32 -18.55 29.59 18.98
CA GLU A 32 -18.23 30.91 18.45
C GLU A 32 -19.04 31.13 17.18
N ALA A 33 -19.78 32.24 17.06
CA ALA A 33 -20.53 32.57 15.84
C ALA A 33 -20.88 34.07 15.81
N ASP A 34 -21.31 34.58 14.66
CA ASP A 34 -21.88 35.93 14.56
C ASP A 34 -23.23 36.00 15.30
N GLN A 35 -23.97 34.89 15.33
CA GLN A 35 -25.22 34.74 16.07
C GLN A 35 -25.32 33.36 16.72
N ILE A 36 -25.66 33.33 18.02
CA ILE A 36 -25.93 32.11 18.79
C ILE A 36 -27.39 32.13 19.26
N ASP A 37 -28.24 31.31 18.64
CA ASP A 37 -29.61 31.06 19.06
C ASP A 37 -29.60 29.92 20.09
N ALA A 38 -29.46 30.26 21.37
CA ALA A 38 -29.50 29.28 22.47
C ALA A 38 -30.94 29.05 22.95
N LEU A 39 -31.30 27.76 23.15
CA LEU A 39 -32.49 27.25 23.85
C LEU A 39 -33.82 27.24 23.08
N LEU A 40 -34.05 26.18 22.30
CA LEU A 40 -35.40 25.62 22.15
C LEU A 40 -35.71 24.82 23.42
N ALA A 41 -36.36 25.42 24.42
CA ALA A 41 -36.50 24.96 25.82
C ALA A 41 -36.92 23.48 26.07
N ALA A 42 -37.34 22.72 25.05
CA ALA A 42 -37.68 21.30 25.14
C ALA A 42 -36.56 20.33 24.69
N ARG A 43 -35.56 20.78 23.93
CA ARG A 43 -34.42 19.98 23.45
C ARG A 43 -33.19 20.86 23.59
N ARG A 44 -32.12 20.42 24.26
CA ARG A 44 -30.91 21.23 24.53
C ARG A 44 -30.13 21.49 23.22
N MET A 45 -30.74 22.21 22.30
CA MET A 45 -30.24 22.51 20.97
C MET A 45 -29.69 23.93 20.93
N VAL A 46 -28.55 24.07 20.28
CA VAL A 46 -27.87 25.35 20.04
C VAL A 46 -27.73 25.51 18.54
N ARG A 47 -28.23 26.63 17.99
CA ARG A 47 -28.01 26.96 16.58
C ARG A 47 -27.07 28.15 16.48
N LEU A 48 -26.09 28.04 15.59
CA LEU A 48 -25.02 28.99 15.37
C LEU A 48 -25.09 29.43 13.90
N ARG A 49 -25.03 30.74 13.64
CA ARG A 49 -25.07 31.30 12.28
C ARG A 49 -24.01 32.35 12.08
N GLY A 50 -23.44 32.36 10.87
CA GLY A 50 -22.38 33.29 10.46
C GLY A 50 -21.05 32.93 11.11
N ALA A 51 -20.08 32.51 10.29
CA ALA A 51 -18.76 32.04 10.72
C ALA A 51 -18.81 31.14 11.98
N ALA A 52 -19.77 30.21 12.01
CA ALA A 52 -20.04 29.37 13.17
C ALA A 52 -18.91 28.37 13.36
N ARG A 53 -18.47 28.22 14.61
CA ARG A 53 -17.43 27.30 15.04
C ARG A 53 -17.85 26.65 16.35
N ALA A 54 -17.85 25.33 16.38
CA ALA A 54 -18.05 24.55 17.59
C ALA A 54 -16.82 23.68 17.86
N GLU A 55 -16.27 23.80 19.05
CA GLU A 55 -15.25 22.91 19.57
C GLU A 55 -15.83 22.03 20.67
N LEU A 56 -15.86 20.72 20.44
CA LEU A 56 -16.44 19.72 21.35
C LEU A 56 -15.41 18.62 21.61
N ASN A 57 -14.89 18.54 22.84
CA ASN A 57 -13.88 17.55 23.25
C ASN A 57 -12.66 17.46 22.28
N GLY A 58 -12.21 18.61 21.77
CA GLY A 58 -11.07 18.74 20.86
C GLY A 58 -11.38 18.47 19.38
N GLN A 59 -12.65 18.30 19.00
CA GLN A 59 -13.10 18.30 17.61
C GLN A 59 -13.60 19.68 17.23
N VAL A 60 -13.25 20.16 16.03
CA VAL A 60 -13.66 21.47 15.53
C VAL A 60 -14.55 21.27 14.30
N VAL A 61 -15.75 21.86 14.36
CA VAL A 61 -16.68 21.98 13.23
C VAL A 61 -16.86 23.47 12.94
N GLU A 62 -16.56 23.91 11.73
CA GLU A 62 -16.81 25.27 11.26
C GLU A 62 -17.81 25.24 10.11
N ALA A 63 -18.78 26.17 10.06
CA ALA A 63 -19.81 26.24 9.02
C ALA A 63 -20.48 27.62 8.97
N GLU A 64 -21.30 27.87 7.96
CA GLU A 64 -22.18 29.05 7.92
C GLU A 64 -23.41 28.90 8.84
N ASP A 65 -23.98 27.70 8.93
CA ASP A 65 -25.09 27.35 9.81
C ASP A 65 -24.81 26.01 10.48
N LEU A 66 -24.81 25.99 11.82
CA LEU A 66 -24.48 24.82 12.63
C LEU A 66 -25.51 24.63 13.73
N LEU A 67 -26.16 23.47 13.74
CA LEU A 67 -27.09 23.04 14.77
C LEU A 67 -26.45 21.91 15.58
N VAL A 68 -26.40 22.08 16.90
CA VAL A 68 -25.87 21.07 17.83
C VAL A 68 -26.98 20.66 18.80
N ASP A 69 -27.30 19.37 18.85
CA ASP A 69 -28.23 18.77 19.81
C ASP A 69 -27.45 18.11 20.95
N LEU A 70 -27.58 18.70 22.14
CA LEU A 70 -26.99 18.26 23.40
C LEU A 70 -28.03 17.63 24.32
N THR A 71 -29.14 17.10 23.78
CA THR A 71 -30.19 16.47 24.59
C THR A 71 -29.68 15.16 25.24
N ASP A 72 -28.80 14.42 24.56
CA ASP A 72 -28.03 13.32 25.12
C ASP A 72 -26.55 13.74 25.25
N ASP A 73 -26.13 14.08 26.47
CA ASP A 73 -24.76 14.50 26.78
C ASP A 73 -23.71 13.42 26.44
N GLN A 74 -24.12 12.15 26.24
CA GLN A 74 -23.23 11.07 25.80
C GLN A 74 -23.17 10.88 24.29
N ARG A 75 -24.15 11.41 23.54
CA ARG A 75 -24.22 11.33 22.06
C ARG A 75 -24.66 12.65 21.44
N PRO A 76 -23.86 13.72 21.60
CA PRO A 76 -24.14 15.00 20.96
C PRO A 76 -24.14 14.84 19.43
N LEU A 77 -25.22 15.30 18.79
CA LEU A 77 -25.37 15.30 17.34
C LEU A 77 -25.14 16.71 16.78
N ALA A 78 -24.46 16.82 15.65
CA ALA A 78 -24.28 18.07 14.94
C ALA A 78 -24.73 17.96 13.48
N TRP A 79 -25.43 18.99 13.01
CA TRP A 79 -25.75 19.22 11.61
C TRP A 79 -25.15 20.55 11.19
N ALA A 80 -24.32 20.57 10.16
CA ALA A 80 -23.72 21.79 9.65
C ALA A 80 -23.93 21.91 8.14
N ARG A 81 -24.09 23.15 7.67
CA ARG A 81 -24.29 23.48 6.25
C ARG A 81 -23.51 24.73 5.85
N GLY A 82 -23.08 24.74 4.59
CA GLY A 82 -22.42 25.89 3.96
C GLY A 82 -20.95 26.01 4.35
N GLY A 83 -20.05 25.65 3.42
CA GLY A 83 -18.61 25.81 3.60
C GLY A 83 -18.04 25.06 4.79
N VAL A 84 -18.58 23.87 5.10
CA VAL A 84 -18.27 23.16 6.35
C VAL A 84 -16.83 22.67 6.35
N ARG A 85 -16.10 22.97 7.42
CA ARG A 85 -14.78 22.41 7.71
C ARG A 85 -14.85 21.53 8.95
N TYR A 86 -14.34 20.32 8.83
CA TYR A 86 -14.29 19.35 9.91
C TYR A 86 -12.86 18.83 10.08
N GLY A 87 -12.27 19.07 11.24
CA GLY A 87 -10.92 18.61 11.58
C GLY A 87 -10.97 17.40 12.53
N GLN A 88 -10.32 16.30 12.13
CA GLN A 88 -10.21 15.11 12.96
C GLN A 88 -8.80 14.50 12.91
N GLY A 89 -7.91 14.95 13.79
CA GLY A 89 -6.55 14.42 13.88
C GLY A 89 -5.71 14.78 12.64
N ALA A 90 -5.39 13.79 11.79
CA ALA A 90 -4.64 13.98 10.56
C ALA A 90 -5.53 14.17 9.30
N ILE A 91 -6.85 14.33 9.49
CA ILE A 91 -7.84 14.47 8.42
C ILE A 91 -8.43 15.88 8.47
N ASP A 92 -8.31 16.58 7.34
CA ASP A 92 -9.04 17.80 7.08
C ASP A 92 -10.14 17.50 6.04
N ALA A 93 -11.39 17.74 6.42
CA ALA A 93 -12.55 17.55 5.56
C ALA A 93 -13.21 18.89 5.25
N THR A 94 -13.52 19.10 3.96
CA THR A 94 -14.40 20.17 3.48
C THR A 94 -15.64 19.53 2.89
N VAL A 95 -16.83 19.92 3.37
CA VAL A 95 -18.10 19.29 2.99
C VAL A 95 -19.18 20.34 2.78
N GLU A 96 -20.21 20.01 2.00
CA GLU A 96 -21.36 20.91 1.81
C GLU A 96 -22.29 20.83 3.02
N ASP A 97 -22.74 19.61 3.34
CA ASP A 97 -23.49 19.30 4.55
C ASP A 97 -22.86 18.13 5.32
N ILE A 98 -22.95 18.19 6.65
CA ILE A 98 -22.56 17.12 7.56
C ILE A 98 -23.69 16.79 8.54
N GLN A 99 -23.84 15.50 8.85
CA GLN A 99 -24.55 15.01 10.02
C GLN A 99 -23.59 14.09 10.78
N ILE A 100 -23.23 14.45 12.01
CA ILE A 100 -22.22 13.69 12.77
C ILE A 100 -22.64 13.48 14.22
N ASP A 101 -22.44 12.26 14.71
CA ASP A 101 -22.36 11.94 16.13
C ASP A 101 -20.96 12.29 16.61
N LEU A 102 -20.87 13.33 17.43
CA LEU A 102 -19.61 13.89 17.89
C LEU A 102 -18.93 12.99 18.94
N ALA A 103 -19.66 12.11 19.63
CA ALA A 103 -19.07 11.17 20.59
C ALA A 103 -18.34 10.04 19.86
N THR A 104 -19.02 9.38 18.93
CA THR A 104 -18.44 8.26 18.16
C THR A 104 -17.62 8.73 16.96
N ARG A 105 -17.76 10.00 16.59
CA ARG A 105 -17.19 10.64 15.40
C ARG A 105 -17.59 9.96 14.09
N THR A 106 -18.82 9.45 14.07
CA THR A 106 -19.44 8.76 12.93
C THR A 106 -20.53 9.61 12.35
N GLY A 107 -20.72 9.56 11.04
CA GLY A 107 -21.64 10.48 10.39
C GLY A 107 -21.70 10.37 8.88
N LEU A 108 -22.60 11.16 8.31
CA LEU A 108 -22.79 11.32 6.88
C LEU A 108 -22.22 12.66 6.43
N LEU A 109 -21.49 12.62 5.33
CA LEU A 109 -20.83 13.75 4.69
C LEU A 109 -21.34 13.80 3.25
N THR A 110 -21.72 14.98 2.77
CA THR A 110 -22.17 15.17 1.38
C THR A 110 -21.22 16.10 0.63
N ASN A 111 -20.99 15.78 -0.65
CA ASN A 111 -20.02 16.47 -1.50
C ASN A 111 -18.68 16.70 -0.78
N ALA A 112 -18.20 15.62 -0.17
CA ALA A 112 -17.08 15.64 0.75
C ALA A 112 -15.76 15.65 0.00
N ARG A 113 -14.83 16.49 0.44
CA ARG A 113 -13.41 16.46 0.08
C ARG A 113 -12.60 16.24 1.34
N LEU A 114 -11.97 15.08 1.43
CA LEU A 114 -11.02 14.73 2.47
C LEU A 114 -9.59 14.90 1.98
N GLU A 115 -8.73 15.45 2.83
CA GLU A 115 -7.27 15.40 2.66
C GLU A 115 -6.65 14.57 3.79
N VAL A 116 -5.90 13.54 3.41
CA VAL A 116 -5.23 12.62 4.34
C VAL A 116 -3.72 12.73 4.11
N ALA A 117 -2.96 13.07 5.15
CA ALA A 117 -1.51 13.12 5.06
C ALA A 117 -0.93 11.71 4.82
N LEU A 118 0.02 11.60 3.89
CA LEU A 118 0.75 10.35 3.62
C LEU A 118 2.07 10.35 4.39
N GLU A 119 2.39 9.22 5.04
CA GLU A 119 3.75 8.99 5.51
C GLU A 119 4.62 8.65 4.29
N SER A 120 5.57 9.53 3.94
CA SER A 120 6.42 9.33 2.78
C SER A 120 7.35 8.13 3.00
N VAL A 121 7.00 6.95 2.47
CA VAL A 121 7.92 5.82 2.40
C VAL A 121 8.77 6.00 1.16
N ARG A 122 9.88 6.75 1.30
CA ARG A 122 10.78 7.00 0.17
C ARG A 122 11.62 5.76 -0.12
N ARG A 123 11.29 5.02 -1.18
CA ARG A 123 12.19 4.02 -1.75
C ARG A 123 13.24 4.73 -2.59
N LEU A 124 14.52 4.57 -2.24
CA LEU A 124 15.64 5.19 -2.97
C LEU A 124 15.63 4.81 -4.46
N ARG A 125 15.24 3.57 -4.76
CA ARG A 125 15.07 2.99 -6.09
C ARG A 125 14.09 3.72 -7.01
N ASP A 126 13.07 4.39 -6.45
CA ASP A 126 12.01 4.98 -7.27
C ASP A 126 12.45 6.28 -7.93
N LEU A 127 13.58 6.87 -7.50
CA LEU A 127 14.13 8.10 -8.07
C LEU A 127 13.09 9.23 -8.18
N LEU A 128 12.16 9.29 -7.22
CA LEU A 128 11.18 10.35 -7.15
C LEU A 128 11.86 11.64 -6.70
N ASP A 129 11.71 12.68 -7.52
CA ASP A 129 12.08 14.04 -7.10
C ASP A 129 11.21 14.44 -5.88
N PRO A 130 11.71 15.28 -4.97
CA PRO A 130 10.91 15.78 -3.84
C PRO A 130 9.58 16.45 -4.26
N ASP A 131 9.52 17.01 -5.47
CA ASP A 131 8.32 17.65 -6.01
C ASP A 131 7.31 16.66 -6.63
N GLU A 132 7.74 15.43 -6.90
CA GLU A 132 6.92 14.34 -7.44
C GLU A 132 6.36 13.45 -6.33
N GLN A 133 6.85 13.59 -5.10
CA GLN A 133 6.38 12.80 -3.97
C GLN A 133 5.01 13.30 -3.53
N PRO A 134 3.98 12.45 -3.51
CA PRO A 134 2.70 12.82 -2.96
C PRO A 134 2.86 13.00 -1.44
N ASP A 135 2.43 14.16 -0.94
CA ASP A 135 2.43 14.48 0.49
C ASP A 135 1.07 14.16 1.15
N ARG A 136 0.03 14.06 0.33
CA ARG A 136 -1.34 13.83 0.76
C ARG A 136 -2.12 13.00 -0.25
N LEU A 137 -3.19 12.39 0.23
CA LEU A 137 -4.23 11.73 -0.52
C LEU A 137 -5.49 12.59 -0.46
N ILE A 138 -6.01 13.02 -1.60
CA ILE A 138 -7.26 13.77 -1.67
C ILE A 138 -8.37 12.82 -2.13
N ILE A 139 -9.46 12.76 -1.37
CA ILE A 139 -10.63 11.94 -1.69
C ILE A 139 -11.84 12.86 -1.79
N THR A 140 -12.40 12.98 -2.99
CA THR A 140 -13.69 13.65 -3.21
C THR A 140 -14.78 12.61 -3.40
N ALA A 141 -15.94 12.81 -2.79
CA ALA A 141 -17.07 11.89 -2.87
C ALA A 141 -18.39 12.66 -2.85
N GLU A 142 -19.38 12.19 -3.62
CA GLU A 142 -20.74 12.77 -3.61
C GLU A 142 -21.43 12.52 -2.27
N ARG A 143 -21.21 11.33 -1.72
CA ARG A 143 -21.67 10.94 -0.40
C ARG A 143 -20.60 10.12 0.27
N ALA A 144 -20.37 10.38 1.55
CA ALA A 144 -19.52 9.55 2.36
C ALA A 144 -20.07 9.33 3.77
N GLU A 145 -19.62 8.25 4.38
CA GLU A 145 -20.02 7.82 5.70
C GLU A 145 -18.78 7.43 6.49
N THR A 146 -18.63 8.01 7.68
CA THR A 146 -17.61 7.60 8.65
C THR A 146 -18.23 6.64 9.65
N LYS A 147 -17.67 5.44 9.77
CA LYS A 147 -18.11 4.38 10.69
C LYS A 147 -17.00 4.01 11.64
N LEU A 148 -17.39 3.70 12.88
CA LEU A 148 -16.51 3.05 13.84
C LEU A 148 -16.75 1.55 13.74
N ILE A 149 -15.69 0.79 13.52
CA ILE A 149 -15.74 -0.66 13.53
C ILE A 149 -14.88 -1.11 14.71
N ASP A 150 -15.54 -1.68 15.71
CA ASP A 150 -14.84 -2.37 16.77
C ASP A 150 -14.27 -3.66 16.21
N THR A 151 -12.95 -3.72 16.14
CA THR A 151 -12.26 -4.96 15.84
C THR A 151 -11.82 -5.52 17.18
N ALA A 152 -12.41 -6.65 17.58
CA ALA A 152 -12.29 -7.31 18.88
C ALA A 152 -10.85 -7.55 19.41
N ARG A 153 -9.82 -7.18 18.65
CA ARG A 153 -8.40 -7.43 18.94
C ARG A 153 -7.45 -6.25 18.72
N ARG A 154 -7.84 -5.16 18.05
CA ARG A 154 -6.90 -4.09 17.61
C ARG A 154 -7.31 -2.66 17.97
N GLY A 155 -8.36 -2.48 18.77
CA GLY A 155 -8.90 -1.18 19.12
C GLY A 155 -9.86 -0.64 18.06
N GLU A 156 -10.44 0.52 18.34
CA GLU A 156 -11.40 1.19 17.47
C GLU A 156 -10.76 1.55 16.12
N ARG A 157 -11.33 1.05 15.03
CA ARG A 157 -10.95 1.44 13.67
C ARG A 157 -11.99 2.35 13.07
N ARG A 158 -11.54 3.26 12.22
CA ARG A 158 -12.44 4.09 11.43
C ARG A 158 -12.46 3.62 10.00
N VAL A 159 -13.66 3.52 9.47
CA VAL A 159 -13.90 3.21 8.07
C VAL A 159 -14.60 4.38 7.44
N PHE A 160 -14.09 4.80 6.30
CA PHE A 160 -14.71 5.79 5.44
C PHE A 160 -15.23 5.07 4.21
N GLU A 161 -16.55 4.99 4.08
CA GLU A 161 -17.23 4.45 2.91
C GLU A 161 -17.80 5.60 2.09
N ALA A 162 -17.62 5.57 0.78
CA ALA A 162 -17.97 6.69 -0.06
C ALA A 162 -18.48 6.25 -1.43
N ASP A 163 -19.42 7.02 -1.98
CA ASP A 163 -20.01 6.86 -3.30
C ASP A 163 -19.59 8.00 -4.23
N GLY A 164 -19.51 7.71 -5.54
CA GLY A 164 -19.08 8.70 -6.52
C GLY A 164 -17.65 9.19 -6.29
N VAL A 165 -16.76 8.28 -5.90
CA VAL A 165 -15.45 8.61 -5.36
C VAL A 165 -14.47 8.97 -6.46
N ARG A 166 -13.76 10.08 -6.28
CA ARG A 166 -12.52 10.38 -6.97
C ARG A 166 -11.40 10.53 -5.95
N VAL A 167 -10.39 9.67 -6.06
CA VAL A 167 -9.15 9.78 -5.29
C VAL A 167 -8.10 10.40 -6.19
N THR A 168 -7.31 11.33 -5.67
CA THR A 168 -6.20 11.94 -6.37
C THR A 168 -4.98 12.01 -5.47
N LEU A 169 -3.83 11.66 -6.03
CA LEU A 169 -2.53 11.94 -5.46
C LEU A 169 -1.95 13.18 -6.14
N PRO A 170 -2.10 14.38 -5.54
CA PRO A 170 -1.51 15.58 -6.10
C PRO A 170 0.02 15.49 -6.05
N THR A 171 0.67 16.03 -7.08
CA THR A 171 2.11 16.31 -7.08
C THR A 171 2.31 17.80 -7.33
N LYS A 172 3.49 18.36 -7.02
CA LYS A 172 3.73 19.80 -7.23
C LYS A 172 3.88 20.19 -8.71
N ARG A 173 4.06 19.21 -9.62
CA ARG A 173 4.35 19.44 -11.04
C ARG A 173 3.28 18.91 -12.01
N ASP A 174 2.40 17.99 -11.57
CA ASP A 174 1.29 17.28 -12.23
C ASP A 174 1.53 16.73 -13.66
N PRO A 175 1.39 15.40 -13.87
CA PRO A 175 0.06 14.77 -13.93
C PRO A 175 -0.30 13.88 -12.73
N GLN A 176 -1.58 13.97 -12.35
CA GLN A 176 -2.20 13.28 -11.21
C GLN A 176 -2.47 11.81 -11.51
N LEU A 177 -2.13 10.92 -10.57
CA LEU A 177 -2.80 9.64 -10.48
C LEU A 177 -4.19 9.89 -9.88
N GLY A 178 -5.20 9.75 -10.71
CA GLY A 178 -6.58 9.75 -10.29
C GLY A 178 -7.12 8.32 -10.21
N LEU A 179 -8.04 8.08 -9.32
CA LEU A 179 -8.90 6.92 -9.33
C LEU A 179 -10.33 7.42 -9.30
N ARG A 180 -11.17 6.97 -10.22
CA ARG A 180 -12.62 7.14 -10.13
C ARG A 180 -13.25 5.81 -9.79
N ALA A 181 -14.13 5.76 -8.82
CA ALA A 181 -14.81 4.55 -8.41
C ALA A 181 -16.28 4.86 -8.13
N ARG A 182 -17.16 3.91 -8.39
CA ARG A 182 -18.57 4.07 -8.03
C ARG A 182 -18.74 4.07 -6.52
N HIS A 183 -17.99 3.21 -5.84
CA HIS A 183 -17.98 3.06 -4.40
C HIS A 183 -16.55 2.77 -3.95
N ALA A 184 -16.10 3.39 -2.86
CA ALA A 184 -14.81 3.09 -2.26
C ALA A 184 -14.91 2.99 -0.73
N ARG A 185 -14.01 2.21 -0.15
CA ARG A 185 -13.87 2.02 1.28
C ARG A 185 -12.41 2.23 1.67
N LEU A 186 -12.18 3.15 2.60
CA LEU A 186 -10.88 3.45 3.19
C LEU A 186 -10.89 3.01 4.66
N GLN A 187 -9.85 2.30 5.09
CA GLN A 187 -9.64 1.90 6.49
C GLN A 187 -8.50 2.73 7.07
N MET A 188 -8.75 3.32 8.24
CA MET A 188 -7.80 4.17 8.94
C MET A 188 -7.56 3.63 10.34
N GLY A 189 -6.32 3.81 10.82
CA GLY A 189 -5.95 3.51 12.19
C GLY A 189 -6.62 4.46 13.20
N PRO A 190 -6.49 4.20 14.51
CA PRO A 190 -7.12 5.01 15.57
C PRO A 190 -6.72 6.50 15.54
N SER A 191 -5.53 6.81 15.00
CA SER A 191 -5.00 8.17 14.86
C SER A 191 -5.52 8.93 13.63
N GLY A 192 -6.37 8.30 12.79
CA GLY A 192 -6.79 8.85 11.50
C GLY A 192 -5.74 8.76 10.40
N ARG A 193 -4.57 8.16 10.67
CA ARG A 193 -3.57 7.83 9.65
C ARG A 193 -3.99 6.58 8.88
N LEU A 194 -3.51 6.45 7.65
CA LEU A 194 -3.62 5.21 6.90
C LEU A 194 -3.02 4.08 7.72
N ASP A 195 -3.80 3.02 7.93
CA ASP A 195 -3.32 1.84 8.64
C ASP A 195 -2.26 1.15 7.77
N ASP A 196 -1.22 0.64 8.40
CA ASP A 196 0.00 0.10 7.77
C ASP A 196 -0.24 -1.32 7.20
N HIS A 197 -1.49 -1.56 6.81
CA HIS A 197 -2.07 -2.83 6.42
C HIS A 197 -2.15 -3.00 4.91
N VAL A 198 -2.36 -4.26 4.52
CA VAL A 198 -2.19 -4.71 3.14
C VAL A 198 -3.36 -4.33 2.23
N ASP A 199 -4.44 -3.73 2.72
CA ASP A 199 -5.57 -3.24 1.90
C ASP A 199 -6.28 -2.07 2.59
N PHE A 200 -5.61 -0.94 2.78
CA PHE A 200 -6.23 0.22 3.42
C PHE A 200 -7.28 0.88 2.51
N PHE A 201 -7.27 0.64 1.20
CA PHE A 201 -8.22 1.22 0.26
C PHE A 201 -8.78 0.18 -0.72
N GLN A 202 -10.11 0.17 -0.87
CA GLN A 202 -10.84 -0.69 -1.78
C GLN A 202 -11.78 0.13 -2.65
N ALA A 203 -11.90 -0.18 -3.94
CA ALA A 203 -12.77 0.52 -4.87
C ALA A 203 -13.49 -0.44 -5.82
N ASN A 204 -14.80 -0.24 -6.02
CA ASN A 204 -15.62 -0.99 -6.96
C ASN A 204 -15.85 -0.17 -8.23
N ASN A 205 -15.80 -0.85 -9.39
CA ASN A 205 -15.83 -0.21 -10.72
C ASN A 205 -14.79 0.91 -10.83
N ALA A 206 -13.57 0.59 -10.42
CA ALA A 206 -12.42 1.47 -10.38
C ALA A 206 -11.93 1.77 -11.80
N ARG A 207 -11.68 3.05 -12.08
CA ARG A 207 -10.99 3.53 -13.27
C ARG A 207 -9.76 4.28 -12.83
N LEU A 208 -8.58 3.77 -13.19
CA LEU A 208 -7.33 4.51 -13.01
C LEU A 208 -7.26 5.58 -14.10
N MET A 209 -7.19 6.82 -13.64
CA MET A 209 -7.18 8.03 -14.45
C MET A 209 -5.79 8.63 -14.44
N PHE A 210 -5.32 9.08 -15.60
CA PHE A 210 -4.11 9.87 -15.75
C PHE A 210 -4.50 11.22 -16.32
N GLY A 211 -4.46 12.25 -15.45
CA GLY A 211 -5.21 13.48 -15.70
C GLY A 211 -6.70 13.14 -15.89
N ASP A 212 -7.25 13.48 -17.06
CA ASP A 212 -8.66 13.25 -17.38
C ASP A 212 -8.94 11.98 -18.21
N LYS A 213 -7.90 11.20 -18.56
CA LYS A 213 -8.06 10.00 -19.41
C LYS A 213 -8.04 8.71 -18.59
N PRO A 214 -9.00 7.78 -18.78
CA PRO A 214 -8.95 6.46 -18.16
C PRO A 214 -7.91 5.58 -18.86
N ALA A 215 -7.01 4.94 -18.12
CA ALA A 215 -6.06 3.96 -18.65
C ALA A 215 -6.45 2.51 -18.33
N PHE A 216 -6.96 2.26 -17.13
CA PHE A 216 -7.40 0.93 -16.72
C PHE A 216 -8.80 0.98 -16.14
N SER A 217 -9.64 0.02 -16.50
CA SER A 217 -10.95 -0.22 -15.88
C SER A 217 -10.91 -1.57 -15.16
N LEU A 218 -11.16 -1.54 -13.85
CA LEU A 218 -11.07 -2.69 -12.96
C LEU A 218 -12.43 -2.86 -12.26
N PRO A 219 -13.04 -4.05 -12.28
CA PRO A 219 -14.30 -4.29 -11.57
C PRO A 219 -14.14 -4.08 -10.06
N ARG A 220 -12.96 -4.39 -9.53
CA ARG A 220 -12.57 -4.10 -8.14
C ARG A 220 -11.06 -3.80 -8.08
N LEU A 221 -10.69 -2.75 -7.37
CA LEU A 221 -9.31 -2.37 -7.09
C LEU A 221 -9.07 -2.46 -5.58
N HIS A 222 -7.93 -3.01 -5.21
CA HIS A 222 -7.42 -3.09 -3.86
C HIS A 222 -6.05 -2.42 -3.82
N VAL A 223 -5.83 -1.54 -2.86
CA VAL A 223 -4.56 -0.83 -2.66
C VAL A 223 -4.07 -1.08 -1.24
N GLY A 224 -2.83 -1.51 -1.16
CA GLY A 224 -2.17 -1.95 0.06
C GLY A 224 -0.72 -1.52 0.14
N LYS A 225 -0.03 -2.00 1.19
CA LYS A 225 1.42 -1.85 1.38
C LYS A 225 2.29 -2.39 0.21
N GLY A 226 1.69 -3.17 -0.70
CA GLY A 226 2.33 -3.68 -1.92
C GLY A 226 2.09 -2.83 -3.17
N GLY A 227 1.39 -1.70 -3.07
CA GLY A 227 1.03 -0.84 -4.21
C GLY A 227 -0.23 -1.26 -4.95
N VAL A 228 -0.39 -0.73 -6.15
CA VAL A 228 -1.48 -1.01 -7.09
C VAL A 228 -1.05 -2.15 -8.01
N TYR A 229 -1.77 -3.27 -7.98
CA TYR A 229 -1.47 -4.38 -8.90
C TYR A 229 -2.09 -4.14 -10.27
N LEU A 230 -1.25 -3.93 -11.28
CA LEU A 230 -1.65 -3.80 -12.68
C LEU A 230 -1.40 -5.11 -13.45
N PRO A 231 -2.22 -5.42 -14.46
CA PRO A 231 -1.98 -6.57 -15.32
C PRO A 231 -0.66 -6.38 -16.10
N MET A 232 0.03 -7.50 -16.34
CA MET A 232 1.26 -7.56 -17.10
C MET A 232 1.12 -8.60 -18.21
N ALA A 233 1.87 -8.41 -19.29
CA ALA A 233 1.88 -9.34 -20.42
C ALA A 233 3.30 -9.54 -20.91
N GLY A 234 3.58 -10.67 -21.54
CA GLY A 234 4.91 -10.94 -22.03
C GLY A 234 4.99 -12.13 -22.96
N VAL A 235 6.23 -12.42 -23.38
CA VAL A 235 6.59 -13.58 -24.17
C VAL A 235 7.79 -14.27 -23.53
N ASN A 236 7.71 -15.58 -23.33
CA ASN A 236 8.86 -16.41 -22.97
C ASN A 236 8.71 -17.80 -23.59
N GLY A 237 9.81 -18.56 -23.59
CA GLY A 237 9.84 -19.92 -24.18
C GLY A 237 8.94 -20.93 -23.46
N THR A 238 8.54 -20.64 -22.22
CA THR A 238 7.72 -21.53 -21.39
C THR A 238 6.23 -21.36 -21.71
N HIS A 239 5.72 -20.13 -21.65
CA HIS A 239 4.29 -19.83 -21.75
C HIS A 239 3.88 -19.28 -23.12
N GLY A 240 4.81 -19.10 -24.05
CA GLY A 240 4.57 -18.38 -25.30
C GLY A 240 4.18 -16.94 -25.00
N VAL A 241 3.10 -16.44 -25.61
CA VAL A 241 2.48 -15.17 -25.20
C VAL A 241 1.68 -15.42 -23.94
N TRP A 242 1.89 -14.60 -22.91
CA TRP A 242 1.21 -14.74 -21.63
C TRP A 242 0.69 -13.42 -21.08
N VAL A 243 -0.34 -13.52 -20.25
CA VAL A 243 -0.91 -12.42 -19.46
C VAL A 243 -1.03 -12.89 -18.02
N GLU A 244 -0.56 -12.06 -17.09
CA GLU A 244 -0.70 -12.27 -15.66
C GLU A 244 -1.38 -11.06 -15.02
N THR A 245 -2.21 -11.33 -14.03
CA THR A 245 -2.86 -10.31 -13.24
C THR A 245 -2.95 -10.76 -11.79
N VAL A 246 -3.25 -9.83 -10.88
CA VAL A 246 -3.44 -10.14 -9.46
C VAL A 246 -4.83 -9.68 -9.06
N PHE A 247 -5.60 -10.60 -8.52
CA PHE A 247 -6.87 -10.34 -7.87
C PHE A 247 -6.72 -10.53 -6.37
N GLY A 248 -7.23 -9.56 -5.60
CA GLY A 248 -7.30 -9.62 -4.16
C GLY A 248 -8.74 -9.51 -3.70
N TRP A 249 -9.11 -10.27 -2.67
CA TRP A 249 -10.35 -10.11 -1.92
C TRP A 249 -10.04 -10.10 -0.44
N GLN A 250 -10.55 -9.10 0.26
CA GLN A 250 -10.52 -9.05 1.71
C GLN A 250 -11.94 -9.36 2.22
N PHE A 251 -12.11 -10.49 2.90
CA PHE A 251 -13.40 -10.91 3.45
C PHE A 251 -13.63 -10.32 4.84
N THR A 252 -12.57 -10.27 5.66
CA THR A 252 -12.53 -9.60 6.96
C THR A 252 -11.19 -8.85 7.12
N PRO A 253 -11.01 -7.98 8.14
CA PRO A 253 -9.72 -7.34 8.39
C PRO A 253 -8.55 -8.34 8.52
N GLU A 254 -8.84 -9.55 9.00
CA GLU A 254 -7.87 -10.63 9.21
C GLU A 254 -7.81 -11.63 8.05
N LEU A 255 -8.87 -11.83 7.27
CA LEU A 255 -8.95 -12.88 6.24
C LEU A 255 -8.92 -12.31 4.82
N ARG A 256 -7.93 -12.75 4.04
CA ARG A 256 -7.72 -12.30 2.65
C ARG A 256 -7.45 -13.46 1.70
N LEU A 257 -7.90 -13.31 0.46
CA LEU A 257 -7.64 -14.21 -0.66
C LEU A 257 -6.91 -13.43 -1.75
N ARG A 258 -5.79 -13.98 -2.21
CA ARG A 258 -5.04 -13.47 -3.37
C ARG A 258 -5.00 -14.56 -4.44
N VAL A 259 -5.39 -14.21 -5.66
CA VAL A 259 -5.31 -15.08 -6.83
C VAL A 259 -4.48 -14.38 -7.88
N THR A 260 -3.45 -15.05 -8.38
CA THR A 260 -2.55 -14.53 -9.40
C THR A 260 -2.54 -15.51 -10.56
N PRO A 261 -3.55 -15.46 -11.45
CA PRO A 261 -3.61 -16.34 -12.60
C PRO A 261 -2.69 -15.80 -13.70
N ARG A 262 -2.05 -16.74 -14.40
CA ARG A 262 -1.30 -16.51 -15.62
C ARG A 262 -1.87 -17.39 -16.71
N LEU A 263 -2.25 -16.77 -17.82
CA LEU A 263 -2.74 -17.44 -19.01
C LEU A 263 -1.65 -17.38 -20.08
N GLY A 264 -1.31 -18.51 -20.66
CA GLY A 264 -0.30 -18.64 -21.71
C GLY A 264 -0.82 -19.37 -22.94
N THR A 265 -0.23 -19.11 -24.10
CA THR A 265 -0.62 -19.78 -25.36
C THR A 265 -0.15 -21.24 -25.44
N THR A 266 0.93 -21.61 -24.76
CA THR A 266 1.48 -22.98 -24.75
C THR A 266 1.02 -23.78 -23.53
N HIS A 267 1.09 -23.16 -22.34
CA HIS A 267 0.56 -23.71 -21.10
C HIS A 267 -0.62 -22.83 -20.64
N LEU A 268 -1.82 -23.40 -20.78
CA LEU A 268 -3.09 -22.67 -20.74
C LEU A 268 -3.30 -21.89 -19.43
N ILE A 269 -2.96 -22.47 -18.28
CA ILE A 269 -3.18 -21.85 -16.96
C ILE A 269 -2.03 -22.20 -16.01
N SER A 270 -1.38 -21.19 -15.44
CA SER A 270 -0.50 -21.29 -14.28
C SER A 270 -0.83 -20.18 -13.27
N GLY A 271 -0.20 -20.17 -12.10
CA GLY A 271 -0.41 -19.11 -11.11
C GLY A 271 -0.37 -19.55 -9.65
N SER A 272 -0.97 -18.73 -8.80
CA SER A 272 -1.06 -19.01 -7.36
C SER A 272 -2.37 -18.53 -6.75
N VAL A 273 -2.85 -19.28 -5.76
CA VAL A 273 -3.97 -18.93 -4.89
C VAL A 273 -3.45 -18.96 -3.46
N SER A 274 -3.75 -17.92 -2.69
CA SER A 274 -3.30 -17.75 -1.32
C SER A 274 -4.45 -17.25 -0.47
N LEU A 275 -4.87 -18.02 0.53
CA LEU A 275 -5.83 -17.61 1.55
C LEU A 275 -5.05 -17.38 2.85
N GLU A 276 -5.08 -16.15 3.37
CA GLU A 276 -4.25 -15.75 4.50
C GLU A 276 -5.11 -15.20 5.63
N HIS A 277 -4.90 -15.70 6.84
CA HIS A 277 -5.50 -15.23 8.08
C HIS A 277 -4.44 -14.57 8.97
N ILE A 278 -4.56 -13.26 9.19
CA ILE A 278 -3.61 -12.44 9.93
C ILE A 278 -4.08 -12.32 11.38
N SER A 279 -3.32 -12.91 12.29
CA SER A 279 -3.60 -12.89 13.74
C SER A 279 -2.48 -12.18 14.53
N LYS A 280 -2.65 -12.03 15.84
CA LYS A 280 -1.56 -11.56 16.74
C LYS A 280 -0.41 -12.56 16.83
N LEU A 281 -0.69 -13.84 16.63
CA LEU A 281 0.29 -14.93 16.68
C LEU A 281 1.09 -15.05 15.38
N GLY A 282 0.79 -14.23 14.38
CA GLY A 282 1.34 -14.34 13.04
C GLY A 282 0.25 -14.58 12.00
N LYS A 283 0.70 -14.81 10.79
CA LYS A 283 -0.11 -14.97 9.59
C LYS A 283 -0.14 -16.44 9.20
N PHE A 284 -1.34 -17.02 9.21
CA PHE A 284 -1.59 -18.37 8.74
C PHE A 284 -1.99 -18.30 7.27
N GLY A 285 -1.49 -19.20 6.44
CA GLY A 285 -1.74 -19.19 5.00
C GLY A 285 -2.06 -20.58 4.48
N LEU A 286 -3.00 -20.67 3.54
CA LEU A 286 -3.23 -21.84 2.70
C LEU A 286 -2.88 -21.43 1.26
N ASN A 287 -1.80 -21.99 0.74
CA ASN A 287 -1.21 -21.56 -0.53
C ASN A 287 -1.17 -22.70 -1.54
N ALA A 288 -1.83 -22.56 -2.68
CA ALA A 288 -1.69 -23.46 -3.80
C ALA A 288 -0.99 -22.73 -4.95
N THR A 289 0.00 -23.38 -5.57
CA THR A 289 0.69 -22.78 -6.71
C THR A 289 0.91 -23.81 -7.80
N LEU A 290 0.62 -23.44 -9.03
CA LEU A 290 1.03 -24.18 -10.21
C LEU A 290 2.02 -23.29 -10.96
N ARG A 291 3.30 -23.68 -10.96
CA ARG A 291 4.36 -22.85 -11.51
C ARG A 291 5.28 -23.68 -12.38
N GLU A 292 5.82 -23.01 -13.38
CA GLU A 292 6.92 -23.53 -14.17
C GLU A 292 8.13 -22.64 -13.94
N ARG A 293 9.26 -23.27 -13.65
CA ARG A 293 10.52 -22.60 -13.40
C ARG A 293 11.59 -23.25 -14.26
N THR A 294 12.24 -22.46 -15.10
CA THR A 294 13.53 -22.86 -15.64
C THR A 294 14.55 -22.77 -14.52
N LEU A 295 15.23 -23.88 -14.24
CA LEU A 295 16.35 -23.89 -13.30
C LEU A 295 17.46 -22.93 -13.78
N LEU A 296 18.32 -22.56 -12.85
CA LEU A 296 19.44 -21.64 -13.09
C LEU A 296 20.42 -22.22 -14.14
N PRO A 297 21.42 -21.45 -14.60
CA PRO A 297 22.09 -21.71 -15.88
C PRO A 297 22.82 -23.05 -15.98
N VAL A 298 23.07 -23.75 -14.87
CA VAL A 298 23.81 -25.02 -14.83
C VAL A 298 23.01 -26.16 -15.44
N GLN A 299 21.70 -26.27 -15.14
CA GLN A 299 20.88 -27.37 -15.65
C GLN A 299 20.00 -26.96 -16.84
N ARG A 300 19.65 -25.66 -17.00
CA ARG A 300 18.73 -25.12 -18.04
C ARG A 300 17.50 -25.98 -18.32
N THR A 301 17.08 -26.80 -17.36
CA THR A 301 16.00 -27.76 -17.56
C THR A 301 14.73 -27.09 -17.06
N PRO A 302 13.68 -26.96 -17.89
CA PRO A 302 12.38 -26.49 -17.42
C PRO A 302 11.84 -27.50 -16.41
N VAL A 303 11.46 -27.01 -15.24
CA VAL A 303 10.84 -27.81 -14.19
C VAL A 303 9.47 -27.24 -13.89
N SER A 304 8.44 -28.01 -14.24
CA SER A 304 7.07 -27.73 -13.86
C SER A 304 6.78 -28.36 -12.51
N TYR A 305 6.23 -27.59 -11.58
CA TYR A 305 5.87 -28.09 -10.26
C TYR A 305 4.54 -27.49 -9.77
N ALA A 306 3.80 -28.31 -9.04
CA ALA A 306 2.63 -27.92 -8.29
C ALA A 306 2.93 -28.01 -6.80
N ARG A 307 2.59 -26.95 -6.08
CA ARG A 307 2.39 -26.99 -4.63
C ARG A 307 0.90 -27.15 -4.41
N LEU A 308 0.49 -28.35 -4.05
CA LEU A 308 -0.86 -28.60 -3.56
C LEU A 308 -0.96 -28.00 -2.15
N PRO A 309 -2.17 -27.58 -1.72
CA PRO A 309 -2.32 -26.53 -0.71
C PRO A 309 -1.33 -26.67 0.47
N GLU A 310 -0.35 -25.76 0.50
CA GLU A 310 0.65 -25.66 1.57
C GLU A 310 0.03 -24.84 2.69
N ILE A 311 -0.12 -25.47 3.86
CA ILE A 311 -0.45 -24.76 5.10
C ILE A 311 0.84 -24.14 5.59
N SER A 312 0.83 -22.84 5.81
CA SER A 312 1.99 -22.07 6.26
C SER A 312 1.64 -21.20 7.45
N TRP A 313 2.64 -20.92 8.27
CA TRP A 313 2.58 -19.93 9.33
C TRP A 313 3.80 -19.02 9.21
N GLU A 314 3.58 -17.72 9.32
CA GLU A 314 4.58 -16.66 9.27
C GLU A 314 4.47 -15.87 10.56
N SER A 315 5.56 -15.74 11.30
CA SER A 315 5.58 -15.06 12.58
C SER A 315 5.37 -13.54 12.39
N PRO A 316 4.91 -12.83 13.42
CA PRO A 316 5.06 -11.38 13.45
C PRO A 316 6.55 -11.02 13.33
N ARG A 317 6.86 -9.83 12.79
CA ARG A 317 8.22 -9.31 12.79
C ARG A 317 8.64 -8.99 14.23
N PHE A 318 9.63 -9.74 14.72
CA PHE A 318 10.18 -9.52 16.05
C PHE A 318 11.33 -8.53 15.97
N GLN A 319 11.18 -7.37 16.58
CA GLN A 319 12.27 -6.40 16.70
C GLN A 319 13.29 -6.91 17.73
N LEU A 320 14.50 -7.26 17.27
CA LEU A 320 15.60 -7.70 18.12
C LEU A 320 16.31 -6.48 18.69
N GLY A 321 15.76 -5.92 19.78
CA GLY A 321 16.27 -4.69 20.36
C GLY A 321 16.26 -3.50 19.38
N ARG A 322 16.71 -2.32 19.83
CA ARG A 322 16.63 -1.11 19.00
C ARG A 322 17.59 -1.09 17.79
N ARG A 323 18.67 -1.89 17.81
CA ARG A 323 19.76 -1.83 16.81
C ARG A 323 20.09 -3.17 16.14
N LEU A 324 19.47 -4.29 16.53
CA LEU A 324 19.81 -5.60 15.96
C LEU A 324 18.82 -6.01 14.86
N GLY A 325 18.01 -5.09 14.33
CA GLY A 325 17.10 -5.38 13.23
C GLY A 325 15.87 -6.18 13.63
N HIS A 326 15.25 -6.87 12.67
CA HIS A 326 14.06 -7.68 12.87
C HIS A 326 14.26 -9.12 12.39
N LEU A 327 13.54 -10.04 13.05
CA LEU A 327 13.50 -11.46 12.73
C LEU A 327 12.08 -11.86 12.32
N GLU A 328 11.99 -12.63 11.24
CA GLU A 328 10.77 -13.24 10.73
C GLU A 328 11.00 -14.73 10.55
N VAL A 329 10.05 -15.55 11.01
CA VAL A 329 10.10 -17.01 10.91
C VAL A 329 8.91 -17.48 10.10
N GLN A 330 9.15 -18.33 9.12
CA GLN A 330 8.09 -18.94 8.33
C GLN A 330 8.22 -20.46 8.37
N THR A 331 7.14 -21.16 8.68
CA THR A 331 7.04 -22.61 8.56
C THR A 331 5.94 -22.98 7.58
N GLY A 332 6.03 -24.18 7.03
CA GLY A 332 4.98 -24.67 6.15
C GLY A 332 5.05 -26.16 5.91
N VAL A 333 3.88 -26.75 5.68
CA VAL A 333 3.71 -28.17 5.34
C VAL A 333 2.75 -28.25 4.17
N GLY A 334 3.14 -29.00 3.14
CA GLY A 334 2.32 -29.16 1.95
C GLY A 334 2.78 -30.35 1.12
N TYR A 335 1.95 -30.71 0.14
CA TYR A 335 2.29 -31.75 -0.81
C TYR A 335 2.87 -31.11 -2.08
N LEU A 336 4.10 -31.50 -2.40
CA LEU A 336 4.81 -31.03 -3.59
C LEU A 336 4.73 -32.09 -4.67
N LYS A 337 4.51 -31.65 -5.91
CA LYS A 337 4.60 -32.48 -7.10
C LYS A 337 5.48 -31.77 -8.12
N GLU A 338 6.61 -32.36 -8.45
CA GLU A 338 7.43 -31.96 -9.58
C GLU A 338 7.15 -32.91 -10.74
N TYR A 339 6.62 -32.37 -11.84
CA TYR A 339 6.13 -33.20 -12.95
C TYR A 339 7.30 -33.90 -13.65
N GLY A 340 7.18 -35.22 -13.83
CA GLY A 340 8.21 -36.04 -14.46
C GLY A 340 9.37 -36.44 -13.55
N THR A 341 9.34 -36.12 -12.26
CA THR A 341 10.40 -36.50 -11.31
C THR A 341 9.87 -37.11 -10.02
N VAL A 342 9.24 -36.33 -9.15
CA VAL A 342 8.92 -36.76 -7.78
C VAL A 342 7.68 -36.05 -7.24
N SER A 343 7.00 -36.71 -6.31
CA SER A 343 5.94 -36.09 -5.50
C SER A 343 5.98 -36.60 -4.07
N GLY A 344 5.65 -35.75 -3.11
CA GLY A 344 5.62 -36.15 -1.71
C GLY A 344 5.29 -35.01 -0.74
N TRP A 345 5.00 -35.41 0.49
CA TRP A 345 4.82 -34.46 1.59
C TRP A 345 6.14 -33.82 1.99
N ARG A 346 6.06 -32.52 2.26
CA ARG A 346 7.21 -31.70 2.58
C ARG A 346 6.85 -30.71 3.67
N ALA A 347 7.69 -30.66 4.69
CA ALA A 347 7.72 -29.64 5.71
C ALA A 347 8.92 -28.72 5.50
N ARG A 348 8.80 -27.47 5.94
CA ARG A 348 9.88 -26.49 5.96
C ARG A 348 9.81 -25.56 7.14
N ALA A 349 10.99 -25.07 7.50
CA ALA A 349 11.19 -23.93 8.36
C ALA A 349 12.15 -22.96 7.67
N GLU A 350 11.90 -21.68 7.83
CA GLU A 350 12.69 -20.60 7.29
C GLU A 350 12.78 -19.51 8.35
N ALA A 351 13.95 -18.92 8.50
CA ALA A 351 14.13 -17.75 9.34
C ALA A 351 14.92 -16.70 8.58
N GLN A 352 14.46 -15.46 8.64
CA GLN A 352 15.07 -14.31 8.01
C GLN A 352 15.30 -13.22 9.04
N TRP A 353 16.55 -12.81 9.14
CA TRP A 353 16.99 -11.67 9.92
C TRP A 353 17.41 -10.55 8.97
N VAL A 354 16.99 -9.32 9.27
CA VAL A 354 17.35 -8.13 8.50
C VAL A 354 17.71 -7.01 9.46
N ASN A 355 18.86 -6.39 9.25
CA ASN A 355 19.30 -5.22 9.98
C ASN A 355 19.69 -4.10 9.03
N GLN A 356 19.06 -2.94 9.21
CA GLN A 356 19.37 -1.73 8.45
C GLN A 356 20.34 -0.88 9.27
N LEU A 357 21.62 -0.93 8.86
CA LEU A 357 22.71 -0.28 9.58
C LEU A 357 22.84 1.21 9.23
N LEU A 358 22.42 1.58 8.02
CA LEU A 358 22.37 2.96 7.56
C LEU A 358 21.10 3.19 6.76
N HIS A 359 20.39 4.27 7.07
CA HIS A 359 19.27 4.74 6.28
C HIS A 359 19.28 6.25 6.24
N THR A 360 19.79 6.80 5.14
CA THR A 360 19.75 8.24 4.84
C THR A 360 18.85 8.47 3.62
N PRO A 361 18.48 9.72 3.31
CA PRO A 361 17.67 10.04 2.13
C PRO A 361 18.33 9.69 0.78
N THR A 362 19.60 9.28 0.77
CA THR A 362 20.36 8.94 -0.44
C THR A 362 21.12 7.62 -0.34
N THR A 363 21.31 7.05 0.85
CA THR A 363 22.13 5.84 1.05
C THR A 363 21.43 4.87 2.00
N GLY A 364 21.40 3.60 1.63
CA GLY A 364 20.94 2.50 2.48
C GLY A 364 22.02 1.45 2.61
N PHE A 365 22.28 0.96 3.83
CA PHE A 365 23.11 -0.22 4.06
C PHE A 365 22.36 -1.24 4.89
N GLN A 366 22.24 -2.45 4.35
CA GLN A 366 21.47 -3.54 4.94
C GLN A 366 22.35 -4.79 5.05
N LEU A 367 22.24 -5.45 6.20
CA LEU A 367 22.68 -6.82 6.39
C LEU A 367 21.45 -7.71 6.50
N HIS A 368 21.56 -8.93 5.99
CA HIS A 368 20.54 -9.94 6.20
C HIS A 368 21.16 -11.33 6.33
N ALA A 369 20.49 -12.16 7.11
CA ALA A 369 20.76 -13.58 7.22
C ALA A 369 19.47 -14.32 6.91
N ARG A 370 19.56 -15.41 6.17
CA ARG A 370 18.40 -16.23 5.85
C ARG A 370 18.78 -17.68 5.92
N THR A 371 18.02 -18.47 6.64
CA THR A 371 18.19 -19.92 6.70
C THR A 371 16.88 -20.59 6.30
N ARG A 372 16.99 -21.69 5.57
CA ARG A 372 15.87 -22.54 5.19
C ARG A 372 16.26 -23.98 5.40
N TYR A 373 15.36 -24.74 6.00
CA TYR A 373 15.47 -26.17 6.15
C TYR A 373 14.17 -26.82 5.72
N SER A 374 14.25 -27.90 4.94
CA SER A 374 13.10 -28.69 4.52
C SER A 374 13.37 -30.17 4.60
N TRP A 375 12.31 -30.91 4.92
CA TRP A 375 12.34 -32.34 5.09
C TRP A 375 11.02 -32.95 4.64
N GLY A 376 10.99 -34.25 4.38
CA GLY A 376 9.78 -34.91 3.89
C GLY A 376 9.91 -36.41 3.72
N GLU A 377 9.00 -36.97 2.94
CA GLU A 377 8.95 -38.40 2.65
C GLU A 377 10.24 -38.90 1.96
N GLY A 378 10.55 -40.19 2.16
CA GLY A 378 11.73 -40.82 1.55
C GLY A 378 13.07 -40.43 2.18
N GLY A 379 13.08 -39.92 3.42
CA GLY A 379 14.32 -39.49 4.09
C GLY A 379 14.88 -38.16 3.58
N TYR A 380 14.10 -37.44 2.78
CA TYR A 380 14.43 -36.13 2.23
C TYR A 380 14.78 -35.14 3.35
N GLN A 381 15.98 -34.57 3.29
CA GLN A 381 16.46 -33.49 4.17
C GLN A 381 17.40 -32.57 3.40
N TYR A 382 17.03 -31.29 3.29
CA TYR A 382 17.81 -30.27 2.59
C TYR A 382 17.73 -28.94 3.32
N GLY A 383 18.86 -28.25 3.43
CA GLY A 383 18.89 -26.92 4.01
C GLY A 383 19.97 -26.05 3.45
N TRP A 384 19.82 -24.75 3.66
CA TRP A 384 20.87 -23.79 3.42
C TRP A 384 20.78 -22.65 4.42
N ALA A 385 21.93 -22.11 4.79
CA ALA A 385 22.06 -20.90 5.59
C ALA A 385 22.85 -19.88 4.78
N GLY A 386 22.38 -18.65 4.71
CA GLY A 386 23.00 -17.61 3.94
C GLY A 386 23.11 -16.29 4.69
N LEU A 387 24.14 -15.55 4.34
CA LEU A 387 24.43 -14.21 4.81
C LEU A 387 24.56 -13.32 3.59
N GLY A 388 24.10 -12.08 3.69
CA GLY A 388 24.39 -11.10 2.68
C GLY A 388 24.38 -9.68 3.21
N ALA A 389 24.94 -8.82 2.38
CA ALA A 389 25.01 -7.40 2.60
C ALA A 389 24.64 -6.70 1.30
N SER A 390 23.93 -5.58 1.40
CA SER A 390 23.66 -4.72 0.26
C SER A 390 23.82 -3.27 0.63
N LEU A 391 24.47 -2.52 -0.26
CA LEU A 391 24.60 -1.08 -0.24
C LEU A 391 23.79 -0.53 -1.41
N GLU A 392 22.94 0.45 -1.14
CA GLU A 392 22.27 1.24 -2.15
C GLU A 392 22.60 2.72 -2.01
N HIS A 393 22.69 3.41 -3.14
CA HIS A 393 22.98 4.84 -3.18
C HIS A 393 22.30 5.55 -4.36
N VAL A 394 21.87 6.79 -4.13
CA VAL A 394 21.29 7.68 -5.15
C VAL A 394 22.29 8.78 -5.51
N PHE A 395 22.85 8.68 -6.71
CA PHE A 395 23.70 9.67 -7.33
C PHE A 395 22.88 10.72 -8.11
N PHE A 396 23.17 12.00 -7.90
CA PHE A 396 22.63 13.13 -8.67
C PHE A 396 21.10 13.15 -8.84
N ARG A 397 20.34 12.55 -7.90
CA ARG A 397 18.87 12.34 -7.94
C ARG A 397 18.32 11.55 -9.14
N ARG A 398 19.17 11.09 -10.05
CA ARG A 398 18.76 10.46 -11.31
C ARG A 398 19.32 9.06 -11.50
N LEU A 399 20.32 8.68 -10.71
CA LEU A 399 20.93 7.35 -10.79
C LEU A 399 20.84 6.71 -9.42
N TRP A 400 20.12 5.60 -9.31
CA TRP A 400 20.14 4.74 -8.15
C TRP A 400 20.96 3.50 -8.50
N VAL A 401 21.82 3.08 -7.58
CA VAL A 401 22.61 1.86 -7.73
C VAL A 401 22.53 1.08 -6.44
N GLN A 402 22.35 -0.23 -6.56
CA GLN A 402 22.49 -1.19 -5.48
C GLN A 402 23.58 -2.20 -5.85
N ALA A 403 24.45 -2.49 -4.90
CA ALA A 403 25.39 -3.59 -4.98
C ALA A 403 25.22 -4.47 -3.75
N GLY A 404 25.25 -5.78 -3.95
CA GLY A 404 25.09 -6.73 -2.86
C GLY A 404 25.91 -7.99 -3.08
N ILE A 405 26.17 -8.69 -1.99
CA ILE A 405 26.80 -10.00 -2.00
C ILE A 405 26.02 -10.94 -1.10
N HIS A 406 25.82 -12.16 -1.58
CA HIS A 406 25.06 -13.20 -0.88
C HIS A 406 25.86 -14.49 -0.91
N GLN A 407 26.21 -14.99 0.27
CA GLN A 407 26.83 -16.29 0.44
C GLN A 407 25.83 -17.26 1.05
N ARG A 408 25.81 -18.50 0.57
CA ARG A 408 24.90 -19.57 0.99
C ARG A 408 25.71 -20.85 1.21
N TYR A 409 25.58 -21.42 2.40
CA TYR A 409 26.10 -22.74 2.76
C TYR A 409 24.97 -23.74 2.66
N ILE A 410 25.17 -24.81 1.90
CA ILE A 410 24.13 -25.79 1.55
C ILE A 410 24.46 -27.12 2.22
N THR A 411 23.44 -27.82 2.70
CA THR A 411 23.56 -29.14 3.34
C THR A 411 22.39 -30.03 2.95
N GLY A 412 22.62 -31.35 2.98
CA GLY A 412 21.62 -32.35 2.63
C GLY A 412 21.37 -32.45 1.12
N SER A 413 20.28 -33.11 0.75
CA SER A 413 19.88 -33.33 -0.65
C SER A 413 18.37 -33.25 -0.78
N THR A 414 17.90 -32.81 -1.94
CA THR A 414 16.47 -32.74 -2.26
C THR A 414 16.18 -33.51 -3.54
N PRO A 415 15.10 -34.31 -3.58
CA PRO A 415 14.63 -34.89 -4.83
C PRO A 415 13.92 -33.84 -5.70
N PHE A 416 13.57 -32.68 -5.13
CA PHE A 416 12.89 -31.58 -5.82
C PHE A 416 13.92 -30.60 -6.39
N ARG A 417 14.15 -30.67 -7.70
CA ARG A 417 15.16 -29.83 -8.38
C ARG A 417 14.88 -28.34 -8.23
N HIS A 418 13.60 -27.94 -8.19
CA HIS A 418 13.23 -26.53 -8.01
C HIS A 418 13.62 -25.92 -6.65
N GLU A 419 14.00 -26.74 -5.66
CA GLU A 419 14.48 -26.29 -4.35
C GLU A 419 15.99 -26.10 -4.26
N LEU A 420 16.74 -26.62 -5.24
CA LEU A 420 18.20 -26.54 -5.26
C LEU A 420 18.66 -25.08 -5.35
N VAL A 421 19.52 -24.71 -4.41
CA VAL A 421 20.35 -23.50 -4.51
C VAL A 421 21.55 -23.83 -5.38
N GLU A 422 21.57 -23.29 -6.59
CA GLU A 422 22.65 -23.55 -7.57
C GLU A 422 23.78 -22.53 -7.51
N THR A 423 23.55 -21.39 -6.84
CA THR A 423 24.51 -20.28 -6.76
C THR A 423 24.87 -20.01 -5.28
N PRO A 424 25.95 -20.62 -4.77
CA PRO A 424 26.35 -20.48 -3.37
C PRO A 424 26.97 -19.12 -3.05
N LEU A 425 27.62 -18.47 -4.02
CA LEU A 425 28.14 -17.11 -3.86
C LEU A 425 27.67 -16.26 -5.04
N GLU A 426 26.86 -15.25 -4.73
CA GLU A 426 26.22 -14.39 -5.71
C GLU A 426 26.59 -12.93 -5.45
N VAL A 427 27.06 -12.24 -6.48
CA VAL A 427 27.19 -10.79 -6.48
C VAL A 427 26.02 -10.22 -7.27
N LEU A 428 25.29 -9.32 -6.64
CA LEU A 428 24.15 -8.63 -7.23
C LEU A 428 24.54 -7.18 -7.51
N SER A 429 24.15 -6.69 -8.68
CA SER A 429 24.20 -5.28 -9.00
C SER A 429 22.89 -4.88 -9.67
N GLU A 430 22.30 -3.81 -9.18
CA GLU A 430 21.13 -3.20 -9.78
C GLU A 430 21.39 -1.72 -10.02
N ALA A 431 20.93 -1.19 -11.13
CA ALA A 431 21.05 0.22 -11.45
C ALA A 431 19.79 0.72 -12.14
N ARG A 432 19.33 1.90 -11.74
CA ARG A 432 18.23 2.63 -12.37
C ARG A 432 18.70 4.02 -12.72
N LEU A 433 18.58 4.39 -13.99
CA LEU A 433 18.99 5.69 -14.51
C LEU A 433 17.79 6.39 -15.15
N ARG A 434 17.43 7.55 -14.60
CA ARG A 434 16.42 8.43 -15.13
C ARG A 434 17.03 9.40 -16.15
N LEU A 435 16.68 9.21 -17.42
CA LEU A 435 17.07 10.06 -18.54
C LEU A 435 15.98 11.11 -18.79
N GLY A 436 16.29 12.36 -18.45
CA GLY A 436 15.30 13.45 -18.50
C GLY A 436 14.15 13.21 -17.51
N ASN A 437 12.94 13.62 -17.87
CA ASN A 437 11.78 13.48 -16.98
C ASN A 437 10.98 12.19 -17.22
N HIS A 438 11.14 11.55 -18.38
CA HIS A 438 10.22 10.52 -18.86
C HIS A 438 10.82 9.15 -19.12
N TRP A 439 12.14 9.00 -19.20
CA TRP A 439 12.74 7.70 -19.52
C TRP A 439 13.52 7.18 -18.33
N VAL A 440 13.35 5.90 -18.04
CA VAL A 440 14.08 5.19 -17.00
C VAL A 440 14.67 3.93 -17.63
N ILE A 441 15.98 3.80 -17.49
CA ILE A 441 16.71 2.59 -17.83
C ILE A 441 16.93 1.81 -16.54
N GLU A 442 16.58 0.54 -16.55
CA GLU A 442 16.79 -0.37 -15.42
C GLU A 442 17.71 -1.51 -15.85
N ASN A 443 18.65 -1.88 -15.00
CA ASN A 443 19.51 -3.05 -15.20
C ASN A 443 19.62 -3.81 -13.88
N HIS A 444 19.55 -5.13 -13.97
CA HIS A 444 19.77 -6.04 -12.87
C HIS A 444 20.71 -7.15 -13.34
N LEU A 445 21.79 -7.35 -12.61
CA LEU A 445 22.81 -8.36 -12.85
C LEU A 445 23.02 -9.18 -11.59
N ALA A 446 22.96 -10.50 -11.72
CA ALA A 446 23.35 -11.44 -10.69
C ALA A 446 24.43 -12.35 -11.26
N TYR A 447 25.58 -12.41 -10.60
CA TYR A 447 26.75 -13.15 -11.03
C TYR A 447 27.08 -14.25 -10.02
N ASP A 448 27.10 -15.48 -10.50
CA ASP A 448 27.57 -16.65 -9.75
C ASP A 448 29.10 -16.68 -9.79
N VAL A 449 29.71 -16.31 -8.66
CA VAL A 449 31.17 -16.19 -8.54
C VAL A 449 31.84 -17.55 -8.67
N ASN A 450 31.19 -18.62 -8.20
CA ASN A 450 31.78 -19.95 -8.17
C ASN A 450 31.79 -20.58 -9.56
N ASN A 451 30.71 -20.38 -10.32
CA ASN A 451 30.57 -20.95 -11.66
C ASN A 451 31.03 -20.02 -12.79
N GLY A 452 31.43 -18.78 -12.46
CA GLY A 452 31.95 -17.82 -13.43
C GLY A 452 30.93 -17.36 -14.46
N GLN A 453 29.64 -17.28 -14.10
CA GLN A 453 28.56 -16.99 -15.05
C GLN A 453 27.43 -16.16 -14.43
N PHE A 454 26.62 -15.51 -15.25
CA PHE A 454 25.45 -14.77 -14.77
C PHE A 454 24.31 -15.73 -14.39
N SER A 455 23.83 -15.64 -13.14
CA SER A 455 22.65 -16.36 -12.64
C SER A 455 21.35 -15.66 -13.05
N ASP A 456 21.36 -14.33 -13.21
CA ASP A 456 20.24 -13.52 -13.66
C ASP A 456 20.75 -12.28 -14.40
N GLN A 457 20.09 -11.92 -15.50
CA GLN A 457 20.38 -10.70 -16.24
C GLN A 457 19.06 -10.12 -16.76
N ARG A 458 18.77 -8.89 -16.36
CA ARG A 458 17.59 -8.15 -16.79
C ARG A 458 17.96 -6.74 -17.18
N ALA A 459 17.33 -6.24 -18.23
CA ALA A 459 17.43 -4.88 -18.69
C ALA A 459 16.02 -4.35 -18.98
N GLY A 460 15.80 -3.07 -18.77
CA GLY A 460 14.50 -2.44 -18.93
C GLY A 460 14.61 -1.06 -19.53
N LEU A 461 13.67 -0.73 -20.41
CA LEU A 461 13.41 0.62 -20.87
C LEU A 461 11.97 0.97 -20.52
N LEU A 462 11.83 1.87 -19.56
CA LEU A 462 10.57 2.29 -19.00
C LEU A 462 10.33 3.75 -19.33
N ARG A 463 9.07 4.08 -19.57
CA ARG A 463 8.56 5.42 -19.67
C ARG A 463 7.84 5.77 -18.37
N ARG A 464 8.12 6.97 -17.85
CA ARG A 464 7.54 7.54 -16.66
C ARG A 464 6.68 8.75 -17.03
N ASP A 465 5.42 8.68 -16.65
CA ASP A 465 4.46 9.77 -16.78
C ASP A 465 3.84 10.01 -15.40
N GLY A 466 4.45 10.92 -14.63
CA GLY A 466 4.10 11.17 -13.22
C GLY A 466 4.48 9.99 -12.33
N LEU A 467 3.50 9.46 -11.59
CA LEU A 467 3.67 8.28 -10.72
C LEU A 467 3.50 6.95 -11.48
N LEU A 468 3.08 6.95 -12.74
CA LEU A 468 3.01 5.74 -13.55
C LEU A 468 4.34 5.51 -14.26
N GLU A 469 4.85 4.30 -14.13
CA GLU A 469 6.01 3.83 -14.87
C GLU A 469 5.62 2.58 -15.65
N TYR A 470 5.84 2.57 -16.97
CA TYR A 470 5.46 1.46 -17.83
C TYR A 470 6.44 1.29 -18.97
N GLY A 471 6.61 0.07 -19.47
CA GLY A 471 7.51 -0.17 -20.58
C GLY A 471 7.91 -1.63 -20.70
N LEU A 472 9.11 -1.85 -21.24
CA LEU A 472 9.61 -3.17 -21.59
C LEU A 472 10.71 -3.59 -20.62
N LEU A 473 10.57 -4.79 -20.09
CA LEU A 473 11.61 -5.51 -19.36
C LEU A 473 12.03 -6.74 -20.19
N VAL A 474 13.32 -6.95 -20.30
CA VAL A 474 13.94 -8.10 -20.96
C VAL A 474 14.76 -8.83 -19.91
N ARG A 475 14.47 -10.10 -19.70
CA ARG A 475 15.33 -11.02 -18.97
C ARG A 475 16.00 -11.93 -19.99
N THR A 476 17.32 -12.00 -19.96
CA THR A 476 18.09 -12.83 -20.90
C THR A 476 18.55 -14.14 -20.25
N LEU A 477 18.68 -14.17 -18.92
CA LEU A 477 19.11 -15.34 -18.15
C LEU A 477 18.25 -15.57 -16.90
N PRO A 478 18.03 -16.83 -16.49
CA PRO A 478 18.48 -18.07 -17.15
C PRO A 478 17.66 -18.45 -18.40
N SER A 479 16.57 -17.74 -18.68
CA SER A 479 15.75 -17.89 -19.87
C SER A 479 15.35 -16.53 -20.44
N PHE A 480 15.15 -16.47 -21.75
CA PHE A 480 14.67 -15.27 -22.42
C PHE A 480 13.19 -15.02 -22.08
N GLU A 481 12.91 -13.82 -21.59
CA GLU A 481 11.57 -13.32 -21.32
C GLU A 481 11.50 -11.83 -21.66
N LEU A 482 10.50 -11.46 -22.46
CA LEU A 482 10.12 -10.08 -22.75
C LEU A 482 8.82 -9.80 -22.01
N GLN A 483 8.76 -8.73 -21.22
CA GLN A 483 7.59 -8.37 -20.43
C GLN A 483 7.24 -6.89 -20.65
N ILE A 484 5.98 -6.62 -20.92
CA ILE A 484 5.38 -5.30 -20.81
C ILE A 484 4.85 -5.17 -19.37
N THR A 485 5.33 -4.15 -18.67
CA THR A 485 4.97 -3.90 -17.27
C THR A 485 4.43 -2.48 -17.11
N ALA A 486 3.60 -2.31 -16.09
CA ALA A 486 3.16 -1.01 -15.59
C ALA A 486 3.14 -1.08 -14.05
N ASP A 487 3.63 -0.03 -13.40
CA ASP A 487 3.68 0.09 -11.95
C ASP A 487 3.35 1.52 -11.51
N VAL A 488 2.87 1.66 -10.27
CA VAL A 488 2.55 2.94 -9.65
C VAL A 488 3.55 3.21 -8.52
N LEU A 489 4.39 4.21 -8.73
CA LEU A 489 5.45 4.61 -7.80
C LEU A 489 4.87 5.34 -6.58
N GLY A 490 5.58 5.27 -5.45
CA GLY A 490 5.26 6.05 -4.25
C GLY A 490 4.17 5.47 -3.33
N PHE A 491 3.78 4.19 -3.51
CA PHE A 491 2.87 3.46 -2.64
C PHE A 491 3.53 2.35 -1.80
#